data_AF-A0A4Z1CLF0-F1
#
_entry.id   AF-A0A4Z1CLF0-F1
#
_cell.length_a   1.000
_cell.length_b   1.000
_cell.length_c   1.000
_cell.angle_alpha   90.00
_cell.angle_beta   90.00
_cell.angle_gamma   90.00
#
_symmetry.space_group_name_H-M   'P 1'
#
loop_
_entity.id
_entity.type
_entity.pdbx_description
1 polymer ?
#
loop_
_entity_poly.entity_id
_entity_poly.type
_entity_poly.pdbx_seq_one_letter_code
_entity_poly.pdbx_strand_id
1 'polypeptide(L)'
;MVDWAEGDPLEVAPRLLGAVLTHGDVSVRLTEVEAYAGPADPGSHAYRGRTPRNAVMFGPPGRLYVYFVYGMHHCANLVTGPDGDPGAVLLRAGEVVGGIDRARSRRPGSSDRDLARGPARLCRALGIDLAANGVVPHLEPGERVVQISRGPRVGLRRAADLPWRFWATDDPTVSAYRPAAPRPAGR
;
A
#
# COMPACT_ATOMS: atom_id res chain seq x y z
N MET A 1 2.39 17.25 -9.70
CA MET A 1 1.42 16.24 -10.18
C MET A 1 2.23 15.01 -10.53
N VAL A 2 1.88 13.85 -9.99
CA VAL A 2 2.60 12.59 -10.24
C VAL A 2 1.82 11.87 -11.34
N ASP A 3 1.76 12.46 -12.52
CA ASP A 3 0.91 12.03 -13.66
C ASP A 3 1.02 10.52 -13.96
N TRP A 4 2.23 9.97 -13.84
CA TRP A 4 2.50 8.55 -14.05
C TRP A 4 1.84 7.59 -13.04
N ALA A 5 1.33 8.11 -11.92
CA ALA A 5 0.72 7.36 -10.81
C ALA A 5 -0.79 7.64 -10.66
N GLU A 6 -1.44 8.15 -11.71
CA GLU A 6 -2.89 8.43 -11.76
C GLU A 6 -3.57 7.47 -12.76
N GLY A 7 -4.85 7.17 -12.55
CA GLY A 7 -5.67 6.29 -13.39
C GLY A 7 -6.16 5.02 -12.70
N ASP A 8 -6.50 4.00 -13.50
CA ASP A 8 -7.00 2.71 -13.02
C ASP A 8 -5.97 2.07 -12.07
N PRO A 9 -6.33 1.75 -10.81
CA PRO A 9 -5.42 1.14 -9.86
C PRO A 9 -4.81 -0.18 -10.35
N LEU A 10 -5.45 -0.91 -11.26
CA LEU A 10 -4.90 -2.13 -11.87
C LEU A 10 -3.77 -1.85 -12.85
N GLU A 11 -3.80 -0.69 -13.50
CA GLU A 11 -2.71 -0.24 -14.37
C GLU A 11 -1.60 0.47 -13.59
N VAL A 12 -1.98 1.24 -12.56
CA VAL A 12 -1.03 2.01 -11.74
C VAL A 12 -0.24 1.11 -10.80
N ALA A 13 -0.85 0.09 -10.19
CA ALA A 13 -0.18 -0.80 -9.25
C ALA A 13 1.16 -1.37 -9.77
N PRO A 14 1.24 -2.01 -10.96
CA PRO A 14 2.52 -2.50 -11.46
C PRO A 14 3.52 -1.38 -11.79
N ARG A 15 3.07 -0.16 -12.12
CA ARG A 15 3.96 1.00 -12.37
C ARG A 15 4.62 1.52 -11.09
N LEU A 16 3.96 1.34 -9.93
CA LEU A 16 4.50 1.73 -8.64
C LEU A 16 5.63 0.82 -8.13
N LEU A 17 5.79 -0.39 -8.70
CA LEU A 17 6.90 -1.26 -8.34
C LEU A 17 8.23 -0.66 -8.78
N GLY A 18 9.16 -0.53 -7.83
CA GLY A 18 10.44 0.16 -8.02
C GLY A 18 10.40 1.65 -7.65
N ALA A 19 9.22 2.28 -7.54
CA ALA A 19 9.11 3.66 -7.10
C ALA A 19 9.58 3.85 -5.66
N VAL A 20 10.12 5.03 -5.36
CA VAL A 20 10.65 5.37 -4.04
C VAL A 20 9.71 6.33 -3.33
N LEU A 21 9.14 5.87 -2.22
CA LEU A 21 8.33 6.69 -1.31
C LEU A 21 9.22 7.21 -0.17
N THR A 22 9.27 8.52 -0.01
CA THR A 22 9.95 9.16 1.13
C THR A 22 8.94 9.80 2.08
N HIS A 23 9.12 9.54 3.37
CA HIS A 23 8.37 10.22 4.43
C HIS A 23 9.31 10.61 5.57
N GLY A 24 9.39 11.91 5.83
CA GLY A 24 10.39 12.46 6.74
C GLY A 24 11.81 12.13 6.28
N ASP A 25 12.50 11.33 7.08
CA ASP A 25 13.90 10.96 6.94
C ASP A 25 14.13 9.54 6.39
N VAL A 26 13.06 8.82 6.01
CA VAL A 26 13.15 7.44 5.51
C VAL A 26 12.57 7.33 4.11
N SER A 27 13.28 6.59 3.25
CA SER A 27 12.89 6.29 1.88
C SER A 27 12.76 4.79 1.68
N VAL A 28 11.66 4.35 1.06
CA VAL A 28 11.36 2.95 0.78
C VAL A 28 11.11 2.76 -0.71
N ARG A 29 11.89 1.88 -1.34
CA ARG A 29 11.64 1.37 -2.69
C ARG A 29 10.54 0.32 -2.63
N LEU A 30 9.43 0.55 -3.32
CA LEU A 30 8.26 -0.34 -3.29
C LEU A 30 8.52 -1.63 -4.07
N THR A 31 8.23 -2.77 -3.46
CA THR A 31 8.42 -4.11 -4.04
C THR A 31 7.15 -4.95 -4.07
N GLU A 32 6.11 -4.52 -3.35
CA GLU A 32 4.80 -5.17 -3.33
C GLU A 32 3.68 -4.14 -3.14
N VAL A 33 2.59 -4.30 -3.89
CA VAL A 33 1.40 -3.44 -3.80
C VAL A 33 0.12 -4.24 -4.05
N GLU A 34 -1.04 -3.70 -3.65
CA GLU A 34 -2.36 -4.27 -3.94
C GLU A 34 -3.32 -3.21 -4.51
N ALA A 35 -3.98 -3.53 -5.62
CA ALA A 35 -4.96 -2.65 -6.25
C ALA A 35 -6.37 -2.81 -5.63
N TYR A 36 -7.08 -1.68 -5.53
CA TYR A 36 -8.46 -1.59 -5.06
C TYR A 36 -9.30 -0.72 -6.00
N ALA A 37 -10.11 -1.38 -6.83
CA ALA A 37 -10.92 -0.78 -7.90
C ALA A 37 -12.26 -0.21 -7.40
N GLY A 38 -12.25 0.50 -6.28
CA GLY A 38 -13.38 1.36 -5.95
C GLY A 38 -14.72 0.64 -5.75
N PRO A 39 -15.82 1.14 -6.35
CA PRO A 39 -17.15 0.54 -6.27
C PRO A 39 -17.26 -0.83 -6.97
N ALA A 40 -16.35 -1.12 -7.91
CA ALA A 40 -16.30 -2.40 -8.63
C ALA A 40 -15.64 -3.53 -7.82
N ASP A 41 -15.05 -3.21 -6.66
CA ASP A 41 -14.26 -4.15 -5.87
C ASP A 41 -14.87 -4.40 -4.48
N PRO A 42 -15.48 -5.58 -4.22
CA PRO A 42 -15.99 -5.95 -2.90
C PRO A 42 -14.96 -5.94 -1.75
N GLY A 43 -13.67 -5.94 -2.06
CA GLY A 43 -12.56 -5.80 -1.11
C GLY A 43 -12.16 -4.36 -0.80
N SER A 44 -12.63 -3.39 -1.57
CA SER A 44 -12.30 -1.96 -1.42
C SER A 44 -13.08 -1.32 -0.27
N HIS A 45 -12.43 -0.37 0.41
CA HIS A 45 -13.11 0.50 1.37
C HIS A 45 -14.15 1.41 0.71
N ALA A 46 -14.07 1.64 -0.60
CA ALA A 46 -15.02 2.45 -1.35
C ALA A 46 -16.18 1.64 -1.95
N TYR A 47 -16.21 0.30 -1.79
CA TYR A 47 -17.22 -0.58 -2.39
C TYR A 47 -18.66 -0.16 -2.11
N ARG A 48 -18.94 0.31 -0.89
CA ARG A 48 -20.28 0.73 -0.44
C ARG A 48 -20.48 2.25 -0.47
N GLY A 49 -19.67 2.95 -1.26
CA GLY A 49 -19.71 4.39 -1.38
C GLY A 49 -18.94 5.13 -0.28
N ARG A 50 -19.14 6.44 -0.26
CA ARG A 50 -18.38 7.39 0.54
C ARG A 50 -18.82 7.38 2.01
N THR A 51 -17.84 7.44 2.89
CA THR A 51 -17.96 7.58 4.34
C THR A 51 -16.96 8.62 4.82
N PRO A 52 -17.08 9.17 6.04
CA PRO A 52 -16.08 10.08 6.59
C PRO A 52 -14.66 9.46 6.61
N ARG A 53 -14.55 8.16 6.88
CA ARG A 53 -13.28 7.44 6.95
C ARG A 53 -12.57 7.34 5.61
N ASN A 54 -13.28 6.99 4.54
CA ASN A 54 -12.70 6.74 3.22
C ASN A 54 -12.79 7.98 2.30
N ALA A 55 -13.23 9.14 2.81
CA ALA A 55 -13.52 10.33 2.00
C ALA A 55 -12.33 10.78 1.14
N VAL A 56 -11.09 10.54 1.60
CA VAL A 56 -9.86 10.83 0.83
C VAL A 56 -9.81 10.04 -0.48
N MET A 57 -10.31 8.80 -0.52
CA MET A 57 -10.34 7.98 -1.73
C MET A 57 -11.22 8.59 -2.83
N PHE A 58 -12.17 9.44 -2.48
CA PHE A 58 -13.08 10.10 -3.42
C PHE A 58 -12.59 11.50 -3.82
N GLY A 59 -11.40 11.90 -3.35
CA GLY A 59 -10.77 13.16 -3.69
C GLY A 59 -9.83 13.04 -4.89
N PRO A 60 -9.03 14.08 -5.17
CA PRO A 60 -8.04 14.07 -6.24
C PRO A 60 -6.99 12.96 -6.07
N PRO A 61 -6.44 12.43 -7.18
CA PRO A 61 -5.38 11.42 -7.14
C PRO A 61 -4.07 11.97 -6.57
N GLY A 62 -3.15 11.06 -6.28
CA GLY A 62 -1.83 11.36 -5.73
C GLY A 62 -1.83 11.61 -4.22
N ARG A 63 -2.94 11.39 -3.52
CA ARG A 63 -3.03 11.56 -2.05
C ARG A 63 -2.90 10.24 -1.33
N LEU A 64 -2.32 10.26 -0.13
CA LEU A 64 -2.33 9.11 0.75
C LEU A 64 -3.70 8.93 1.42
N TYR A 65 -4.33 7.78 1.24
CA TYR A 65 -5.38 7.32 2.13
C TYR A 65 -4.77 6.42 3.21
N VAL A 66 -4.68 6.97 4.43
CA VAL A 66 -4.13 6.28 5.60
C VAL A 66 -5.26 5.90 6.55
N TYR A 67 -5.26 4.66 7.00
CA TYR A 67 -6.26 4.18 7.95
C TYR A 67 -5.65 3.27 9.00
N PHE A 68 -6.34 3.17 10.13
CA PHE A 68 -5.98 2.29 11.23
C PHE A 68 -6.64 0.92 11.09
N VAL A 69 -5.87 -0.14 11.34
CA VAL A 69 -6.30 -1.54 11.31
C VAL A 69 -5.93 -2.23 12.61
N TYR A 70 -6.84 -3.08 13.10
CA TYR A 70 -6.69 -3.88 14.33
C TYR A 70 -6.29 -3.09 15.58
N GLY A 71 -6.61 -1.79 15.65
CA GLY A 71 -6.36 -0.98 16.84
C GLY A 71 -4.87 -0.68 17.12
N MET A 72 -3.95 -1.00 16.21
CA MET A 72 -2.51 -0.83 16.46
C MET A 72 -1.64 -0.52 15.24
N HIS A 73 -2.18 -0.61 14.02
CA HIS A 73 -1.39 -0.52 12.80
C HIS A 73 -1.99 0.44 11.80
N HIS A 74 -1.14 1.19 11.09
CA HIS A 74 -1.53 1.99 9.94
C HIS A 74 -1.29 1.21 8.65
N CYS A 75 -2.16 1.44 7.67
CA CYS A 75 -1.92 1.10 6.27
C CYS A 75 -2.08 2.37 5.43
N ALA A 76 -1.27 2.51 4.39
CA ALA A 76 -1.29 3.66 3.49
C ALA A 76 -1.54 3.21 2.05
N ASN A 77 -2.40 3.93 1.36
CA ASN A 77 -2.75 3.69 -0.03
C ASN A 77 -2.49 4.97 -0.80
N LEU A 78 -2.02 4.87 -2.04
CA LEU A 78 -2.03 5.99 -2.97
C LEU A 78 -3.39 6.02 -3.66
N VAL A 79 -4.12 7.13 -3.57
CA VAL A 79 -5.33 7.38 -4.38
C VAL A 79 -4.89 7.60 -5.82
N THR A 80 -5.45 6.84 -6.75
CA THR A 80 -5.08 6.86 -8.17
C THR A 80 -6.23 7.28 -9.06
N GLY A 81 -7.48 7.02 -8.64
CA GLY A 81 -8.67 7.39 -9.40
C GLY A 81 -8.89 8.91 -9.46
N PRO A 82 -9.56 9.41 -10.51
CA PRO A 82 -9.86 10.83 -10.64
C PRO A 82 -10.82 11.32 -9.54
N ASP A 83 -10.89 12.63 -9.35
CA ASP A 83 -11.75 13.22 -8.32
C ASP A 83 -13.22 12.77 -8.48
N GLY A 84 -13.81 12.27 -7.40
CA GLY A 84 -15.15 11.67 -7.38
C GLY A 84 -15.22 10.18 -7.76
N ASP A 85 -14.20 9.58 -8.38
CA ASP A 85 -14.18 8.16 -8.75
C ASP A 85 -13.06 7.41 -7.98
N PRO A 86 -13.40 6.66 -6.92
CA PRO A 86 -12.40 6.18 -5.99
C PRO A 86 -11.64 4.98 -6.56
N GLY A 87 -10.33 5.14 -6.74
CA GLY A 87 -9.38 4.06 -7.02
C GLY A 87 -8.14 4.23 -6.16
N ALA A 88 -7.58 3.15 -5.63
CA ALA A 88 -6.36 3.25 -4.83
C ALA A 88 -5.47 2.01 -4.91
N VAL A 89 -4.19 2.20 -4.59
CA VAL A 89 -3.19 1.14 -4.49
C VAL A 89 -2.61 1.13 -3.07
N LEU A 90 -2.79 0.03 -2.35
CA LEU A 90 -2.14 -0.21 -1.06
C LEU A 90 -0.64 -0.38 -1.26
N LEU A 91 0.13 0.41 -0.50
CA LEU A 91 1.59 0.33 -0.46
C LEU A 91 1.97 -0.76 0.54
N ARG A 92 2.36 -1.93 0.03
CA ARG A 92 2.34 -3.14 0.83
C ARG A 92 3.71 -3.54 1.37
N ALA A 93 4.78 -3.49 0.58
CA ALA A 93 6.11 -3.78 1.06
C ALA A 93 7.20 -3.08 0.25
N GLY A 94 8.40 -3.04 0.80
CA GLY A 94 9.54 -2.45 0.14
C GLY A 94 10.87 -2.63 0.87
N GLU A 95 11.92 -2.17 0.22
CA GLU A 95 13.28 -2.06 0.75
C GLU A 95 13.53 -0.66 1.28
N VAL A 96 14.13 -0.54 2.47
CA VAL A 96 14.59 0.77 2.96
C VAL A 96 15.87 1.14 2.23
N VAL A 97 15.82 2.18 1.41
CA VAL A 97 16.95 2.65 0.58
C VAL A 97 17.55 3.96 1.08
N GLY A 98 16.91 4.61 2.06
CA GLY A 98 17.40 5.82 2.72
C GLY A 98 16.91 5.90 4.16
N GLY A 99 17.73 6.44 5.06
CA GLY A 99 17.37 6.61 6.48
C GLY A 99 17.36 5.31 7.30
N ILE A 100 18.24 4.36 6.99
CA ILE A 100 18.22 3.01 7.58
C ILE A 100 18.25 3.00 9.12
N ASP A 101 19.05 3.85 9.75
CA ASP A 101 19.16 3.88 11.21
C ASP A 101 17.89 4.39 11.88
N ARG A 102 17.18 5.31 11.22
CA ARG A 102 15.86 5.74 11.69
C ARG A 102 14.83 4.63 11.53
N ALA A 103 14.82 3.93 10.40
CA ALA A 103 13.92 2.81 10.19
C ALA A 103 14.16 1.71 11.25
N ARG A 104 15.43 1.40 11.56
CA ARG A 104 15.82 0.49 12.65
C ARG A 104 15.36 0.99 14.02
N SER A 105 15.51 2.27 14.33
CA SER A 105 15.07 2.84 15.61
C SER A 105 13.55 2.74 15.79
N ARG A 106 12.77 2.89 14.71
CA ARG A 106 11.31 2.69 14.73
C ARG A 106 10.92 1.21 14.83
N ARG A 107 11.81 0.29 14.46
CA ARG A 107 11.59 -1.16 14.39
C ARG A 107 12.73 -1.97 15.02
N PRO A 108 12.96 -1.82 16.34
CA PRO A 108 14.04 -2.52 17.03
C PRO A 108 13.90 -4.04 16.89
N GLY A 109 15.03 -4.73 16.73
CA GLY A 109 15.10 -6.19 16.58
C GLY A 109 14.66 -6.75 15.22
N SER A 110 14.32 -5.89 14.25
CA SER A 110 14.05 -6.33 12.88
C SER A 110 15.35 -6.35 12.07
N SER A 111 15.53 -7.37 11.21
CA SER A 111 16.57 -7.31 10.17
C SER A 111 16.25 -6.21 9.16
N ASP A 112 17.24 -5.69 8.45
CA ASP A 112 17.05 -4.64 7.45
C ASP A 112 16.04 -5.06 6.37
N ARG A 113 16.14 -6.31 5.89
CA ARG A 113 15.18 -6.95 4.99
C ARG A 113 13.74 -6.87 5.50
N ASP A 114 13.54 -7.01 6.80
CA ASP A 114 12.21 -7.12 7.41
C ASP A 114 11.62 -5.77 7.87
N LEU A 115 12.34 -4.65 7.71
CA LEU A 115 11.92 -3.32 8.16
C LEU A 115 10.61 -2.88 7.52
N ALA A 116 10.48 -2.99 6.21
CA ALA A 116 9.29 -2.57 5.46
C ALA A 116 8.57 -3.75 4.75
N ARG A 117 8.85 -4.99 5.17
CA ARG A 117 8.25 -6.22 4.61
C ARG A 117 6.82 -6.49 5.10
N GLY A 118 5.86 -5.67 4.67
CA GLY A 118 4.42 -5.74 4.96
C GLY A 118 3.78 -4.38 5.26
N PRO A 119 2.46 -4.20 5.12
CA PRO A 119 1.86 -2.85 4.99
C PRO A 119 1.99 -2.02 6.28
N ALA A 120 1.72 -2.65 7.44
CA ALA A 120 1.93 -2.02 8.74
C ALA A 120 3.40 -1.75 9.04
N ARG A 121 4.29 -2.62 8.53
CA ARG A 121 5.73 -2.55 8.72
C ARG A 121 6.32 -1.40 7.91
N LEU A 122 5.89 -1.25 6.67
CA LEU A 122 6.20 -0.13 5.78
C LEU A 122 5.80 1.19 6.41
N CYS A 123 4.55 1.33 6.88
CA CYS A 123 4.12 2.57 7.55
C CYS A 123 4.96 2.87 8.79
N ARG A 124 5.26 1.85 9.61
CA ARG A 124 6.08 2.02 10.82
C ARG A 124 7.54 2.40 10.50
N ALA A 125 8.15 1.82 9.47
CA ALA A 125 9.51 2.15 9.05
C ALA A 125 9.58 3.60 8.55
N LEU A 126 8.62 4.01 7.72
CA LEU A 126 8.50 5.36 7.19
C LEU A 126 8.07 6.39 8.25
N GLY A 127 7.44 5.96 9.35
CA GLY A 127 6.85 6.87 10.33
C GLY A 127 5.51 7.45 9.89
N ILE A 128 4.80 6.79 8.97
CA ILE A 128 3.48 7.19 8.50
C ILE A 128 2.42 6.81 9.55
N ASP A 129 1.61 7.79 9.93
CA ASP A 129 0.43 7.66 10.77
C ASP A 129 -0.78 8.41 10.16
N LEU A 130 -1.87 8.55 10.93
CA LEU A 130 -3.08 9.24 10.48
C LEU A 130 -2.86 10.71 10.10
N ALA A 131 -1.81 11.38 10.58
CA ALA A 131 -1.53 12.76 10.20
C ALA A 131 -1.14 12.89 8.71
N ALA A 132 -0.68 11.80 8.09
CA ALA A 132 -0.39 11.75 6.66
C ALA A 132 -1.65 11.50 5.79
N ASN A 133 -2.83 11.29 6.39
CA ASN A 133 -4.05 11.05 5.61
C ASN A 133 -4.46 12.30 4.82
N GLY A 134 -4.65 12.14 3.51
CA GLY A 134 -4.94 13.22 2.56
C GLY A 134 -3.71 13.97 2.05
N VAL A 135 -2.50 13.67 2.56
CA VAL A 135 -1.27 14.33 2.14
C VAL A 135 -0.78 13.77 0.81
N VAL A 136 -0.26 14.66 -0.05
CA VAL A 136 0.48 14.25 -1.26
C VAL A 136 1.87 13.77 -0.84
N PRO A 137 2.23 12.49 -1.03
CA PRO A 137 3.52 11.98 -0.62
C PRO A 137 4.63 12.48 -1.54
N HIS A 138 5.87 12.47 -1.02
CA HIS A 138 7.05 12.55 -1.89
C HIS A 138 7.28 11.15 -2.48
N LEU A 139 6.91 10.99 -3.76
CA LEU A 139 6.97 9.74 -4.49
C LEU A 139 7.69 9.97 -5.83
N GLU A 140 8.78 9.25 -6.02
CA GLU A 140 9.62 9.37 -7.21
C GLU A 140 9.59 8.06 -8.01
N PRO A 141 9.55 8.12 -9.36
CA PRO A 141 9.71 6.92 -10.17
C PRO A 141 11.12 6.37 -9.94
N GLY A 142 11.23 5.05 -9.77
CA GLY A 142 12.52 4.38 -9.64
C GLY A 142 12.82 3.48 -10.83
N GLU A 143 13.78 2.58 -10.65
CA GLU A 143 14.12 1.59 -11.67
C GLU A 143 12.93 0.68 -11.97
N ARG A 144 12.68 0.46 -13.26
CA ARG A 144 11.57 -0.36 -13.72
C ARG A 144 11.78 -1.81 -13.29
N VAL A 145 10.82 -2.36 -12.56
CA VAL A 145 10.78 -3.79 -12.26
C VAL A 145 10.38 -4.57 -13.52
N VAL A 146 11.27 -5.43 -14.00
CA VAL A 146 11.09 -6.19 -15.26
C VAL A 146 10.23 -7.43 -15.06
N GLN A 147 10.44 -8.17 -13.98
CA GLN A 147 9.69 -9.38 -13.67
C GLN A 147 8.68 -9.09 -12.55
N ILE A 148 7.41 -8.99 -12.92
CA ILE A 148 6.31 -8.75 -12.00
C ILE A 148 5.47 -10.02 -11.91
N SER A 149 5.29 -10.51 -10.69
CA SER A 149 4.34 -11.57 -10.37
C SER A 149 3.01 -10.95 -9.88
N ARG A 150 1.92 -11.69 -10.05
CA ARG A 150 0.60 -11.28 -9.57
C ARG A 150 -0.18 -12.44 -8.94
N GLY A 151 -1.13 -12.13 -8.07
CA GLY A 151 -1.90 -13.13 -7.37
C GLY A 151 -2.92 -12.57 -6.37
N PRO A 152 -3.54 -13.42 -5.55
CA PRO A 152 -4.56 -13.01 -4.60
C PRO A 152 -4.01 -12.01 -3.58
N ARG A 153 -4.87 -11.07 -3.15
CA ARG A 153 -4.57 -10.09 -2.10
C ARG A 153 -4.50 -10.76 -0.73
N VAL A 154 -3.63 -10.25 0.15
CA VAL A 154 -3.36 -10.88 1.45
C VAL A 154 -4.40 -10.48 2.48
N GLY A 155 -4.87 -11.45 3.25
CA GLY A 155 -5.79 -11.22 4.36
C GLY A 155 -7.20 -10.77 3.93
N LEU A 156 -7.51 -10.82 2.64
CA LEU A 156 -8.78 -10.34 2.09
C LEU A 156 -9.83 -11.46 2.07
N ARG A 157 -11.07 -11.12 2.47
CA ARG A 157 -12.19 -12.08 2.54
C ARG A 157 -13.08 -12.09 1.29
N ARG A 158 -13.28 -10.93 0.67
CA ARG A 158 -14.17 -10.75 -0.49
C ARG A 158 -13.32 -10.46 -1.70
N ALA A 159 -13.68 -11.03 -2.86
CA ALA A 159 -12.87 -10.91 -4.07
C ALA A 159 -11.39 -11.28 -3.83
N ALA A 160 -11.19 -12.33 -3.02
CA ALA A 160 -9.88 -12.79 -2.56
C ALA A 160 -9.13 -13.58 -3.64
N ASP A 161 -9.87 -14.14 -4.59
CA ASP A 161 -9.43 -14.89 -5.76
C ASP A 161 -8.87 -13.98 -6.87
N LEU A 162 -9.21 -12.70 -6.87
CA LEU A 162 -8.76 -11.75 -7.90
C LEU A 162 -7.25 -11.52 -7.81
N PRO A 163 -6.51 -11.56 -8.95
CA PRO A 163 -5.06 -11.47 -8.99
C PRO A 163 -4.56 -10.01 -8.92
N TRP A 164 -5.06 -9.24 -7.95
CA TRP A 164 -4.87 -7.79 -7.83
C TRP A 164 -3.79 -7.39 -6.83
N ARG A 165 -2.96 -8.35 -6.40
CA ARG A 165 -1.68 -8.10 -5.74
C ARG A 165 -0.56 -8.22 -6.76
N PHE A 166 0.39 -7.31 -6.72
CA PHE A 166 1.54 -7.25 -7.64
C PHE A 166 2.83 -7.15 -6.84
N TRP A 167 3.87 -7.85 -7.27
CA TRP A 167 5.18 -7.78 -6.62
C TRP A 167 6.34 -8.04 -7.59
N ALA A 168 7.52 -7.53 -7.23
CA ALA A 168 8.78 -7.85 -7.89
C ALA A 168 9.11 -9.33 -7.64
N THR A 169 9.22 -10.12 -8.71
CA THR A 169 9.51 -11.57 -8.62
C THR A 169 10.84 -11.79 -7.90
N ASP A 170 10.87 -12.74 -6.97
CA ASP A 170 12.02 -13.14 -6.15
C ASP A 170 12.66 -12.06 -5.26
N ASP A 171 12.08 -10.86 -5.17
CA ASP A 171 12.60 -9.80 -4.29
C ASP A 171 12.40 -10.19 -2.80
N PRO A 172 13.48 -10.19 -1.98
CA PRO A 172 13.45 -10.70 -0.61
C PRO A 172 12.60 -9.84 0.35
N THR A 173 12.23 -8.62 -0.07
CA THR A 173 11.43 -7.69 0.73
C THR A 173 9.92 -7.84 0.49
N VAL A 174 9.50 -8.68 -0.47
CA VAL A 174 8.09 -9.03 -0.69
C VAL A 174 7.55 -9.79 0.50
N SER A 175 6.41 -9.36 1.04
CA SER A 175 5.83 -9.95 2.25
C SER A 175 5.26 -11.35 2.02
N ALA A 176 5.17 -12.14 3.10
CA ALA A 176 4.58 -13.47 3.03
C ALA A 176 3.07 -13.39 2.71
N TYR A 177 2.62 -14.23 1.77
CA TYR A 177 1.20 -14.41 1.53
C TYR A 177 0.51 -15.06 2.74
N ARG A 178 -0.66 -14.56 3.11
CA ARG A 178 -1.52 -15.13 4.14
C ARG A 178 -2.99 -15.01 3.69
N PRO A 179 -3.76 -16.10 3.63
CA PRO A 179 -5.20 -16.00 3.36
C PRO A 179 -5.90 -15.29 4.52
N ALA A 180 -7.14 -14.83 4.30
CA ALA A 180 -7.94 -14.31 5.40
C ALA A 180 -8.17 -15.38 6.47
N ALA A 181 -8.01 -14.99 7.75
CA ALA A 181 -8.36 -15.87 8.86
C ALA A 181 -9.82 -16.33 8.77
N PRO A 182 -10.17 -17.57 9.11
CA PRO A 182 -11.56 -17.99 9.24
C PRO A 182 -12.35 -17.05 10.16
N ARG A 183 -13.66 -16.85 9.93
CA ARG A 183 -14.49 -16.21 10.96
C ARG A 183 -14.53 -17.16 12.16
N PRO A 184 -14.35 -16.67 13.41
CA PRO A 184 -14.75 -17.46 14.56
C PRO A 184 -16.21 -17.88 14.34
N ALA A 185 -16.51 -19.17 14.55
CA ALA A 185 -17.90 -19.61 14.65
C ALA A 185 -18.56 -18.74 15.74
N GLY A 186 -19.66 -18.07 15.39
CA GLY A 186 -20.28 -17.10 16.28
C GLY A 186 -20.60 -17.73 17.64
N ARG A 187 -20.32 -16.98 18.72
CA ARG A 187 -21.05 -17.14 19.98
C ARG A 187 -22.35 -16.35 19.87
#